data_AF-A0A929FAF9-F1
#
_entry.id   AF-A0A929FAF9-F1
#
_cell.length_a   1.000
_cell.length_b   1.000
_cell.length_c   1.000
_cell.angle_alpha   90.00
_cell.angle_beta   90.00
_cell.angle_gamma   90.00
#
_symmetry.space_group_name_H-M   'P 1'
#
loop_
_entity.id
_entity.type
_entity.pdbx_description
1 polymer ?
#
loop_
_entity_poly.entity_id
_entity_poly.type
_entity_poly.pdbx_seq_one_letter_code
_entity_poly.pdbx_strand_id
1 'polypeptide(L)'
;MTQIKNKFIGNNEVDDLKLRLRNNLALRARNVGDSADIDILKISNSDILTVLREMSMGTNKITDLVDPTAPQDAATRAYVDAAVAGLSDPKDAVRVATVAALLASTYANGAAGVGATLTADANGAFPSVDGIALSLNDRILVKDQVAGLENGIYELSQLGDAGNPWILTRTEDADNNGAASGAVTQGMFVPVSEGTINGTLGFMLTTGDPIVLGTTSLSFAQFGESVIAGQGITKTGQTISVDEGAGLGFSGNLLVVNVDDADLIDGTTKIVSDKVSGRRSFREVFTLTGTDITNGYVDLAKVASRDSIVLQPDGGPKQNEALDFTVSYLGGAGGKSRVTFAGDLGSGGPSALVAGDILYVQHDSLDY
;
A
#
# COMPACT_ATOMS: atom_id res chain seq x y z
N MET A 1 -26.31 85.49 -20.24
CA MET A 1 -26.57 84.59 -19.10
C MET A 1 -25.40 83.64 -18.96
N THR A 2 -24.42 83.99 -18.14
CA THR A 2 -23.24 83.16 -17.91
C THR A 2 -23.64 82.07 -16.92
N GLN A 3 -23.87 80.85 -17.42
CA GLN A 3 -24.06 79.69 -16.55
C GLN A 3 -22.82 79.54 -15.67
N ILE A 4 -23.03 79.41 -14.36
CA ILE A 4 -21.97 79.07 -13.39
C ILE A 4 -21.41 77.72 -13.84
N LYS A 5 -20.18 77.73 -14.38
CA LYS A 5 -19.59 76.54 -15.00
C LYS A 5 -19.14 75.50 -13.96
N ASN A 6 -18.71 75.92 -12.78
CA ASN A 6 -18.27 75.02 -11.70
C ASN A 6 -18.82 75.49 -10.34
N LYS A 7 -19.50 74.60 -9.60
CA LYS A 7 -19.77 74.75 -8.16
C LYS A 7 -18.74 73.91 -7.41
N PHE A 8 -17.68 74.54 -6.90
CA PHE A 8 -16.75 73.87 -6.01
C PHE A 8 -17.25 74.00 -4.57
N ILE A 9 -17.19 72.90 -3.84
CA ILE A 9 -17.27 72.89 -2.38
C ILE A 9 -15.82 73.01 -1.89
N GLY A 10 -15.56 73.85 -0.89
CA GLY A 10 -14.20 73.99 -0.32
C GLY A 10 -13.74 72.71 0.37
N ASN A 11 -12.43 72.60 0.64
CA ASN A 11 -11.89 71.46 1.37
C ASN A 11 -12.48 71.41 2.79
N ASN A 12 -12.92 70.22 3.22
CA ASN A 12 -13.49 69.98 4.54
C ASN A 12 -14.75 70.80 4.89
N GLU A 13 -15.50 71.29 3.89
CA GLU A 13 -16.72 72.10 4.09
C GLU A 13 -18.00 71.26 4.25
N VAL A 14 -17.91 69.94 4.12
CA VAL A 14 -19.04 69.02 4.30
C VAL A 14 -18.61 67.87 5.20
N ASP A 15 -19.13 67.87 6.42
CA ASP A 15 -19.03 66.74 7.34
C ASP A 15 -20.13 65.69 7.03
N ASP A 16 -19.83 64.41 7.24
CA ASP A 16 -20.78 63.28 7.14
C ASP A 16 -21.52 63.10 5.78
N LEU A 17 -20.87 63.43 4.65
CA LEU A 17 -21.47 63.23 3.32
C LEU A 17 -21.84 61.76 3.05
N LYS A 18 -23.14 61.48 2.85
CA LYS A 18 -23.63 60.18 2.39
C LYS A 18 -23.83 60.19 0.88
N LEU A 19 -22.98 59.45 0.15
CA LEU A 19 -23.09 59.29 -1.30
C LEU A 19 -23.91 58.03 -1.63
N ARG A 20 -24.97 58.18 -2.44
CA ARG A 20 -25.71 57.06 -3.04
C ARG A 20 -25.46 57.01 -4.54
N LEU A 21 -24.83 55.95 -5.01
CA LEU A 21 -24.68 55.67 -6.44
C LEU A 21 -25.93 54.96 -6.95
N ARG A 22 -26.30 55.18 -8.21
CA ARG A 22 -27.28 54.31 -8.89
C ARG A 22 -26.57 53.04 -9.36
N ASN A 23 -27.37 52.01 -9.58
CA ASN A 23 -26.89 50.72 -10.04
C ASN A 23 -26.07 50.83 -11.33
N ASN A 24 -24.91 50.17 -11.38
CA ASN A 24 -23.96 50.18 -12.49
C ASN A 24 -23.45 51.57 -12.91
N LEU A 25 -23.59 52.60 -12.06
CA LEU A 25 -22.89 53.88 -12.23
C LEU A 25 -21.61 53.90 -11.40
N ALA A 26 -20.52 54.32 -12.04
CA ALA A 26 -19.24 54.45 -11.37
C ALA A 26 -19.12 55.80 -10.66
N LEU A 27 -18.48 55.79 -9.49
CA LEU A 27 -17.81 56.97 -8.98
C LEU A 27 -16.65 57.30 -9.92
N ARG A 28 -16.50 58.57 -10.27
CA ARG A 28 -15.48 59.05 -11.22
C ARG A 28 -14.51 60.00 -10.55
N ALA A 29 -13.28 60.02 -11.02
CA ALA A 29 -12.23 60.96 -10.62
C ALA A 29 -11.52 61.52 -11.85
N ARG A 30 -10.79 62.63 -11.72
CA ARG A 30 -9.90 63.12 -12.78
C ARG A 30 -8.74 62.14 -12.97
N ASN A 31 -8.30 61.96 -14.20
CA ASN A 31 -7.07 61.23 -14.49
C ASN A 31 -5.82 62.03 -14.07
N VAL A 32 -4.67 61.36 -14.01
CA VAL A 32 -3.38 61.97 -13.63
C VAL A 32 -2.98 63.15 -14.54
N GLY A 33 -3.42 63.13 -15.80
CA GLY A 33 -3.16 64.21 -16.75
C GLY A 33 -4.21 65.32 -16.77
N ASP A 34 -5.15 65.35 -15.80
CA ASP A 34 -6.24 66.32 -15.69
C ASP A 34 -6.95 66.65 -17.01
N SER A 35 -7.13 65.65 -17.87
CA SER A 35 -7.67 65.77 -19.22
C SER A 35 -9.01 65.06 -19.38
N ALA A 36 -9.31 64.07 -18.55
CA ALA A 36 -10.53 63.28 -18.62
C ALA A 36 -10.93 62.73 -17.25
N ASP A 37 -12.18 62.27 -17.16
CA ASP A 37 -12.68 61.56 -15.99
C ASP A 37 -12.50 60.05 -16.18
N ILE A 38 -12.13 59.35 -15.12
CA ILE A 38 -11.96 57.91 -15.06
C ILE A 38 -12.91 57.30 -14.02
N ASP A 39 -13.41 56.12 -14.31
CA ASP A 39 -14.23 55.36 -13.39
C ASP A 39 -13.34 54.62 -12.39
N ILE A 40 -13.66 54.72 -11.09
CA ILE A 40 -12.85 54.13 -10.03
C ILE A 40 -13.55 52.94 -9.36
N LEU A 41 -14.77 53.14 -8.86
CA LEU A 41 -15.55 52.13 -8.14
C LEU A 41 -16.98 52.12 -8.68
N LYS A 42 -17.58 50.95 -8.82
CA LYS A 42 -19.02 50.81 -9.10
C LYS A 42 -19.65 49.71 -8.24
N ILE A 43 -20.95 49.82 -8.02
CA ILE A 43 -21.77 48.72 -7.53
C ILE A 43 -22.49 48.10 -8.74
N SER A 44 -22.34 46.79 -8.93
CA SER A 44 -23.01 46.05 -9.99
C SER A 44 -24.49 45.80 -9.66
N ASN A 45 -25.23 45.26 -10.63
CA ASN A 45 -26.64 44.89 -10.42
C ASN A 45 -26.85 43.76 -9.40
N SER A 46 -25.77 43.16 -8.90
CA SER A 46 -25.76 42.10 -7.90
C SER A 46 -25.19 42.56 -6.56
N ASP A 47 -25.19 43.88 -6.30
CA ASP A 47 -24.68 44.51 -5.08
C ASP A 47 -23.18 44.26 -4.81
N ILE A 48 -22.44 43.82 -5.84
CA ILE A 48 -20.98 43.62 -5.75
C ILE A 48 -20.26 44.94 -6.00
N LEU A 49 -19.40 45.33 -5.07
CA LEU A 49 -18.41 46.39 -5.29
C LEU A 49 -17.35 45.90 -6.28
N THR A 50 -17.23 46.59 -7.41
CA THR A 50 -16.19 46.35 -8.41
C THR A 50 -15.21 47.51 -8.42
N VAL A 51 -13.92 47.20 -8.21
CA VAL A 51 -12.84 48.14 -8.48
C VAL A 51 -12.54 48.09 -9.98
N LEU A 52 -12.68 49.22 -10.66
CA LEU A 52 -12.57 49.30 -12.12
C LEU A 52 -11.14 49.57 -12.61
N ARG A 53 -10.20 49.65 -11.67
CA ARG A 53 -8.78 49.97 -11.88
C ARG A 53 -7.93 49.11 -10.95
N GLU A 54 -6.61 49.15 -11.14
CA GLU A 54 -5.67 48.51 -10.24
C GLU A 54 -5.78 49.09 -8.82
N MET A 55 -5.72 48.23 -7.82
CA MET A 55 -5.77 48.59 -6.41
C MET A 55 -4.37 48.45 -5.82
N SER A 56 -3.72 49.58 -5.53
CA SER A 56 -2.46 49.61 -4.78
C SER A 56 -2.75 49.78 -3.28
N MET A 57 -2.30 48.84 -2.45
CA MET A 57 -2.48 48.88 -0.99
C MET A 57 -1.30 49.52 -0.24
N GLY A 58 -0.19 49.83 -0.94
CA GLY A 58 1.04 50.31 -0.31
C GLY A 58 1.52 49.34 0.77
N THR A 59 1.80 49.86 1.98
CA THR A 59 2.22 49.07 3.15
C THR A 59 1.07 48.64 4.06
N ASN A 60 -0.18 48.77 3.61
CA ASN A 60 -1.36 48.45 4.42
C ASN A 60 -1.71 46.96 4.36
N LYS A 61 -2.34 46.45 5.42
CA LYS A 61 -2.83 45.07 5.51
C LYS A 61 -4.23 44.95 4.90
N ILE A 62 -4.52 43.78 4.32
CA ILE A 62 -5.89 43.32 4.04
C ILE A 62 -6.31 42.46 5.23
N THR A 63 -7.31 42.89 5.99
CA THR A 63 -7.83 42.16 7.16
C THR A 63 -9.06 41.34 6.78
N ASP A 64 -9.36 40.30 7.56
CA ASP A 64 -10.56 39.45 7.42
C ASP A 64 -10.69 38.73 6.06
N LEU A 65 -9.57 38.52 5.36
CA LEU A 65 -9.51 37.64 4.19
C LEU A 65 -9.62 36.19 4.65
N VAL A 66 -10.65 35.49 4.17
CA VAL A 66 -10.85 34.06 4.45
C VAL A 66 -9.98 33.18 3.55
N ASP A 67 -9.83 31.91 3.90
CA ASP A 67 -9.07 30.97 3.09
C ASP A 67 -9.71 30.78 1.70
N PRO A 68 -8.88 30.67 0.65
CA PRO A 68 -9.35 30.59 -0.73
C PRO A 68 -10.11 29.28 -0.97
N THR A 69 -11.19 29.35 -1.75
CA THR A 69 -12.00 28.18 -2.14
C THR A 69 -12.07 27.97 -3.65
N ALA A 70 -11.88 29.03 -4.43
CA ALA A 70 -11.82 29.01 -5.89
C ALA A 70 -10.39 29.30 -6.41
N PRO A 71 -10.05 28.87 -7.64
CA PRO A 71 -8.69 29.03 -8.18
C PRO A 71 -8.20 30.48 -8.34
N GLN A 72 -9.10 31.48 -8.36
CA GLN A 72 -8.76 32.90 -8.52
C GLN A 72 -8.85 33.70 -7.21
N ASP A 73 -9.14 33.06 -6.09
CA ASP A 73 -9.20 33.74 -4.79
C ASP A 73 -7.81 34.17 -4.33
N ALA A 74 -7.74 35.28 -3.59
CA ALA A 74 -6.51 35.65 -2.89
C ALA A 74 -6.24 34.67 -1.74
N ALA A 75 -4.99 34.23 -1.59
CA ALA A 75 -4.61 33.32 -0.52
C ALA A 75 -4.12 34.07 0.72
N THR A 76 -4.53 33.62 1.90
CA THR A 76 -3.93 34.08 3.16
C THR A 76 -2.51 33.49 3.29
N ARG A 77 -1.62 34.19 4.00
CA ARG A 77 -0.30 33.63 4.31
C ARG A 77 -0.40 32.32 5.08
N ALA A 78 -1.35 32.23 6.02
CA ALA A 78 -1.55 31.02 6.81
C ALA A 78 -1.94 29.81 5.94
N TYR A 79 -2.81 30.02 4.93
CA TYR A 79 -3.16 28.99 3.96
C TYR A 79 -1.94 28.51 3.17
N VAL A 80 -1.12 29.44 2.66
CA VAL A 80 0.11 29.09 1.92
C VAL A 80 1.11 28.36 2.81
N ASP A 81 1.37 28.88 4.01
CA ASP A 81 2.31 28.30 4.98
C ASP A 81 1.88 26.87 5.38
N ALA A 82 0.57 26.61 5.52
CA ALA A 82 0.04 25.28 5.80
C ALA A 82 0.12 24.34 4.59
N ALA A 83 -0.15 24.84 3.37
CA ALA A 83 -0.09 24.04 2.15
C ALA A 83 1.33 23.57 1.81
N VAL A 84 2.35 24.34 2.20
CA VAL A 84 3.76 23.99 2.00
C VAL A 84 4.42 23.44 3.27
N ALA A 85 3.66 23.22 4.35
CA ALA A 85 4.19 22.66 5.59
C ALA A 85 4.78 21.27 5.33
N GLY A 86 6.08 21.12 5.54
CA GLY A 86 6.84 19.89 5.25
C GLY A 86 7.61 19.91 3.92
N LEU A 87 7.47 20.94 3.10
CA LEU A 87 8.31 21.22 1.93
C LEU A 87 9.11 22.51 2.17
N SER A 88 9.91 22.53 3.24
CA SER A 88 10.66 23.72 3.66
C SER A 88 11.88 24.02 2.78
N ASP A 89 12.40 23.02 2.06
CA ASP A 89 13.65 23.14 1.29
C ASP A 89 13.62 22.24 0.03
N PRO A 90 12.81 22.57 -0.99
CA PRO A 90 12.76 21.82 -2.23
C PRO A 90 14.02 22.04 -3.07
N LYS A 91 14.60 20.95 -3.57
CA LYS A 91 15.77 20.94 -4.48
C LYS A 91 15.37 20.55 -5.89
N ASP A 92 16.25 20.85 -6.84
CA ASP A 92 16.06 20.43 -8.23
C ASP A 92 16.10 18.90 -8.33
N ALA A 93 15.30 18.38 -9.27
CA ALA A 93 15.15 16.95 -9.48
C ALA A 93 16.51 16.26 -9.74
N VAL A 94 16.66 15.07 -9.18
CA VAL A 94 17.74 14.16 -9.54
C VAL A 94 17.26 13.20 -10.61
N ARG A 95 18.18 12.71 -11.44
CA ARG A 95 17.85 11.70 -12.43
C ARG A 95 17.56 10.37 -11.78
N VAL A 96 18.39 9.96 -10.81
CA VAL A 96 18.25 8.70 -10.08
C VAL A 96 18.60 8.84 -8.59
N ALA A 97 18.16 7.87 -7.79
CA ALA A 97 18.58 7.70 -6.40
C ALA A 97 19.21 6.33 -6.19
N THR A 98 20.21 6.24 -5.32
CA THR A 98 20.85 4.96 -4.99
C THR A 98 19.84 3.96 -4.42
N VAL A 99 20.12 2.67 -4.64
CA VAL A 99 19.37 1.53 -4.05
C VAL A 99 20.24 0.74 -3.04
N ALA A 100 21.53 1.02 -3.03
CA ALA A 100 22.56 0.45 -2.17
C ALA A 100 23.77 1.40 -2.16
N ALA A 101 24.71 1.19 -1.24
CA ALA A 101 25.97 1.92 -1.21
C ALA A 101 26.68 1.82 -2.57
N LEU A 102 27.28 2.93 -3.02
CA LEU A 102 28.12 2.93 -4.21
C LEU A 102 29.39 2.10 -3.94
N LEU A 103 30.13 1.80 -5.01
CA LEU A 103 31.45 1.17 -4.90
C LEU A 103 32.38 2.00 -4.00
N ALA A 104 33.39 1.34 -3.44
CA ALA A 104 34.36 1.96 -2.53
C ALA A 104 34.91 3.27 -3.12
N SER A 105 34.77 4.34 -2.33
CA SER A 105 35.12 5.68 -2.73
C SER A 105 35.60 6.48 -1.53
N THR A 106 36.46 7.45 -1.80
CA THR A 106 37.02 8.36 -0.81
C THR A 106 36.20 9.65 -0.79
N TYR A 107 35.62 9.97 0.37
CA TYR A 107 34.95 11.24 0.61
C TYR A 107 35.93 12.36 0.98
N ALA A 108 35.84 13.49 0.27
CA ALA A 108 36.54 14.72 0.62
C ALA A 108 35.52 15.83 0.86
N ASN A 109 35.46 16.37 2.08
CA ASN A 109 34.40 17.31 2.49
C ASN A 109 34.50 18.71 1.87
N GLY A 110 35.60 19.04 1.19
CA GLY A 110 35.85 20.41 0.75
C GLY A 110 35.81 21.43 1.90
N ALA A 111 35.41 22.66 1.60
CA ALA A 111 35.25 23.71 2.60
C ALA A 111 33.84 23.65 3.20
N ALA A 112 33.71 22.98 4.35
CA ALA A 112 32.45 22.80 5.07
C ALA A 112 31.32 22.14 4.24
N GLY A 113 31.65 21.36 3.20
CA GLY A 113 30.69 20.70 2.31
C GLY A 113 30.66 21.29 0.89
N VAL A 114 31.16 22.52 0.69
CA VAL A 114 31.26 23.14 -0.64
C VAL A 114 32.35 22.45 -1.44
N GLY A 115 31.98 21.96 -2.63
CA GLY A 115 32.86 21.19 -3.51
C GLY A 115 33.23 19.82 -2.94
N ALA A 116 32.43 19.26 -2.01
CA ALA A 116 32.67 17.94 -1.48
C ALA A 116 32.56 16.88 -2.58
N THR A 117 33.44 15.88 -2.57
CA THR A 117 33.51 14.86 -3.61
C THR A 117 33.49 13.44 -3.05
N LEU A 118 32.87 12.53 -3.79
CA LEU A 118 33.11 11.08 -3.69
C LEU A 118 33.92 10.66 -4.92
N THR A 119 35.16 10.21 -4.69
CA THR A 119 36.06 9.75 -5.75
C THR A 119 36.24 8.24 -5.64
N ALA A 120 36.03 7.49 -6.72
CA ALA A 120 36.24 6.05 -6.71
C ALA A 120 37.67 5.67 -6.29
N ASP A 121 37.82 4.62 -5.49
CA ASP A 121 39.15 4.15 -5.07
C ASP A 121 39.90 3.40 -6.19
N ALA A 122 39.22 3.08 -7.28
CA ALA A 122 39.76 2.40 -8.46
C ALA A 122 39.30 3.07 -9.76
N ASN A 123 40.12 2.94 -10.81
CA ASN A 123 39.76 3.38 -12.15
C ASN A 123 38.59 2.54 -12.70
N GLY A 124 37.66 3.21 -13.37
CA GLY A 124 36.51 2.58 -14.00
C GLY A 124 35.40 3.59 -14.27
N ALA A 125 34.55 3.27 -15.23
CA ALA A 125 33.35 4.06 -15.50
C ALA A 125 32.34 3.95 -14.35
N PHE A 126 31.57 5.02 -14.14
CA PHE A 126 30.49 5.06 -13.15
C PHE A 126 29.45 3.99 -13.47
N PRO A 127 29.07 3.14 -12.50
CA PRO A 127 28.12 2.06 -12.74
C PRO A 127 26.70 2.62 -12.99
N SER A 128 25.84 1.81 -13.60
CA SER A 128 24.41 2.12 -13.63
C SER A 128 23.82 2.12 -12.22
N VAL A 129 22.98 3.11 -11.93
CA VAL A 129 22.26 3.22 -10.65
C VAL A 129 20.77 3.03 -10.92
N ASP A 130 20.13 2.14 -10.15
CA ASP A 130 18.71 1.79 -10.30
C ASP A 130 18.29 1.40 -11.74
N GLY A 131 19.20 0.73 -12.45
CA GLY A 131 19.01 0.28 -13.83
C GLY A 131 19.29 1.34 -14.91
N ILE A 132 19.69 2.55 -14.53
CA ILE A 132 19.95 3.67 -15.45
C ILE A 132 21.44 3.95 -15.53
N ALA A 133 21.98 4.09 -16.74
CA ALA A 133 23.34 4.58 -16.97
C ALA A 133 23.34 6.12 -16.94
N LEU A 134 24.22 6.71 -16.11
CA LEU A 134 24.36 8.16 -16.00
C LEU A 134 25.38 8.69 -17.02
N SER A 135 25.18 9.95 -17.40
CA SER A 135 26.11 10.76 -18.20
C SER A 135 26.75 11.85 -17.35
N LEU A 136 27.80 12.47 -17.86
CA LEU A 136 28.43 13.63 -17.23
C LEU A 136 27.39 14.72 -16.91
N ASN A 137 27.48 15.31 -15.71
CA ASN A 137 26.57 16.30 -15.14
C ASN A 137 25.17 15.79 -14.77
N ASP A 138 24.88 14.49 -14.90
CA ASP A 138 23.63 13.95 -14.36
C ASP A 138 23.62 14.06 -12.84
N ARG A 139 22.48 14.49 -12.28
CA ARG A 139 22.26 14.61 -10.84
C ARG A 139 21.81 13.26 -10.25
N ILE A 140 22.39 12.90 -9.12
CA ILE A 140 22.12 11.67 -8.38
C ILE A 140 21.89 11.98 -6.89
N LEU A 141 20.84 11.39 -6.32
CA LEU A 141 20.68 11.32 -4.87
C LEU A 141 21.43 10.09 -4.35
N VAL A 142 22.50 10.33 -3.60
CA VAL A 142 23.23 9.30 -2.85
C VAL A 142 22.64 9.25 -1.45
N LYS A 143 21.87 8.21 -1.14
CA LYS A 143 21.14 8.08 0.15
C LYS A 143 21.49 6.82 0.95
N ASP A 144 22.24 5.87 0.35
CA ASP A 144 22.49 4.55 0.94
C ASP A 144 23.99 4.29 1.23
N GLN A 145 24.82 5.32 1.37
CA GLN A 145 26.20 5.12 1.81
C GLN A 145 26.25 4.55 3.23
N VAL A 146 27.29 3.75 3.50
CA VAL A 146 27.53 3.19 4.84
C VAL A 146 27.81 4.30 5.84
N ALA A 147 28.63 5.28 5.46
CA ALA A 147 28.85 6.49 6.23
C ALA A 147 27.80 7.55 5.84
N GLY A 148 26.75 7.69 6.64
CA GLY A 148 25.63 8.58 6.32
C GLY A 148 26.01 10.07 6.13
N LEU A 149 27.18 10.52 6.60
CA LEU A 149 27.69 11.87 6.34
C LEU A 149 27.99 12.12 4.85
N GLU A 150 28.20 11.05 4.08
CA GLU A 150 28.49 11.08 2.66
C GLU A 150 27.23 11.15 1.81
N ASN A 151 26.05 10.85 2.39
CA ASN A 151 24.79 10.96 1.69
C ASN A 151 24.52 12.42 1.29
N GLY A 152 23.79 12.63 0.19
CA GLY A 152 23.56 13.95 -0.38
C GLY A 152 23.13 13.92 -1.85
N ILE A 153 22.95 15.10 -2.40
CA ILE A 153 22.72 15.30 -3.83
C ILE A 153 24.06 15.64 -4.48
N TYR A 154 24.39 14.91 -5.54
CA TYR A 154 25.63 15.04 -6.27
C TYR A 154 25.37 15.16 -7.77
N GLU A 155 26.31 15.74 -8.49
CA GLU A 155 26.44 15.66 -9.94
C GLU A 155 27.61 14.74 -10.32
N LEU A 156 27.47 14.01 -11.42
CA LEU A 156 28.55 13.20 -11.98
C LEU A 156 29.56 14.11 -12.71
N SER A 157 30.54 14.61 -11.96
CA SER A 157 31.56 15.54 -12.46
C SER A 157 32.69 14.85 -13.24
N GLN A 158 32.86 13.53 -13.08
CA GLN A 158 33.72 12.71 -13.93
C GLN A 158 33.12 11.31 -14.10
N LEU A 159 32.82 10.91 -15.33
CA LEU A 159 32.25 9.59 -15.64
C LEU A 159 33.21 8.43 -15.30
N GLY A 160 34.52 8.66 -15.32
CA GLY A 160 35.54 7.63 -15.15
C GLY A 160 35.74 6.76 -16.40
N ASP A 161 36.91 6.13 -16.50
CA ASP A 161 37.29 5.22 -17.58
C ASP A 161 38.40 4.25 -17.10
N ALA A 162 39.06 3.52 -18.00
CA ALA A 162 40.13 2.60 -17.61
C ALA A 162 41.37 3.30 -17.00
N GLY A 163 41.58 4.58 -17.30
CA GLY A 163 42.69 5.40 -16.81
C GLY A 163 42.34 6.33 -15.65
N ASN A 164 41.05 6.61 -15.43
CA ASN A 164 40.56 7.60 -14.48
C ASN A 164 39.42 7.06 -13.60
N PRO A 165 39.39 7.34 -12.29
CA PRO A 165 38.24 7.02 -11.45
C PRO A 165 37.04 7.90 -11.81
N TRP A 166 35.83 7.48 -11.46
CA TRP A 166 34.67 8.39 -11.48
C TRP A 166 34.70 9.34 -10.27
N ILE A 167 34.10 10.52 -10.43
CA ILE A 167 33.98 11.54 -9.38
C ILE A 167 32.55 12.05 -9.36
N LEU A 168 31.97 12.06 -8.16
CA LEU A 168 30.73 12.78 -7.86
C LEU A 168 31.06 14.03 -7.05
N THR A 169 30.49 15.17 -7.40
CA THR A 169 30.64 16.44 -6.67
C THR A 169 29.29 16.87 -6.11
N ARG A 170 29.21 17.27 -4.83
CA ARG A 170 27.94 17.77 -4.26
C ARG A 170 27.44 18.97 -5.06
N THR A 171 26.14 19.02 -5.30
CA THR A 171 25.53 20.11 -6.08
C THR A 171 25.45 21.40 -5.26
N GLU A 172 25.53 22.55 -5.95
CA GLU A 172 25.52 23.89 -5.31
C GLU A 172 24.22 24.18 -4.54
N ASP A 173 23.10 23.58 -4.94
CA ASP A 173 21.81 23.74 -4.26
C ASP A 173 21.69 22.89 -2.99
N ALA A 174 22.62 21.96 -2.74
CA ALA A 174 22.64 21.05 -1.60
C ALA A 174 24.04 20.95 -0.96
N ASP A 175 24.74 22.07 -0.90
CA ASP A 175 26.03 22.24 -0.23
C ASP A 175 25.92 23.13 1.02
N ASN A 176 27.04 23.66 1.52
CA ASN A 176 27.05 24.54 2.69
C ASN A 176 27.51 25.96 2.34
N ASN A 177 27.13 26.47 1.16
CA ASN A 177 27.48 27.82 0.74
C ASN A 177 26.65 28.91 1.46
N GLY A 178 26.69 28.92 2.80
CA GLY A 178 26.45 30.09 3.67
C GLY A 178 25.12 30.84 3.56
N ALA A 179 24.13 30.36 2.78
CA ALA A 179 22.89 31.05 2.52
C ALA A 179 21.68 30.11 2.64
N ALA A 180 20.55 30.68 3.06
CA ALA A 180 19.24 30.01 3.12
C ALA A 180 18.78 29.37 1.79
N SER A 181 19.51 29.56 0.68
CA SER A 181 19.22 29.07 -0.67
C SER A 181 20.10 27.88 -1.12
N GLY A 182 20.98 27.36 -0.27
CA GLY A 182 21.82 26.19 -0.59
C GLY A 182 22.11 25.29 0.61
N ALA A 183 21.82 25.76 1.82
CA ALA A 183 21.98 24.98 3.04
C ALA A 183 21.17 23.67 2.98
N VAL A 184 21.79 22.60 3.45
CA VAL A 184 21.13 21.32 3.71
C VAL A 184 20.41 21.43 5.05
N THR A 185 19.08 21.51 5.02
CA THR A 185 18.23 21.66 6.21
C THR A 185 17.27 20.49 6.38
N GLN A 186 16.78 20.28 7.60
CA GLN A 186 15.72 19.31 7.83
C GLN A 186 14.51 19.59 6.92
N GLY A 187 13.95 18.54 6.32
CA GLY A 187 12.84 18.68 5.38
C GLY A 187 13.25 18.96 3.94
N MET A 188 14.55 18.94 3.63
CA MET A 188 15.05 19.00 2.26
C MET A 188 14.39 17.94 1.39
N PHE A 189 13.66 18.35 0.36
CA PHE A 189 12.89 17.48 -0.52
C PHE A 189 13.52 17.41 -1.91
N VAL A 190 13.64 16.22 -2.47
CA VAL A 190 14.19 15.98 -3.80
C VAL A 190 13.35 14.96 -4.57
N PRO A 191 12.79 15.31 -5.74
CA PRO A 191 12.12 14.35 -6.61
C PRO A 191 13.13 13.57 -7.48
N VAL A 192 12.81 12.31 -7.78
CA VAL A 192 13.62 11.40 -8.60
C VAL A 192 12.89 11.12 -9.91
N SER A 193 13.55 11.35 -11.04
CA SER A 193 12.90 11.32 -12.37
C SER A 193 12.85 9.93 -12.98
N GLU A 194 13.91 9.13 -12.82
CA GLU A 194 14.11 7.83 -13.47
C GLU A 194 14.59 6.78 -12.47
N GLY A 195 14.46 5.51 -12.83
CA GLY A 195 14.87 4.37 -12.00
C GLY A 195 13.83 3.26 -12.00
N THR A 196 14.26 2.03 -11.72
CA THR A 196 13.39 0.86 -11.63
C THR A 196 12.63 0.83 -10.29
N ILE A 197 13.30 1.19 -9.19
CA ILE A 197 12.78 1.16 -7.82
C ILE A 197 12.40 2.55 -7.34
N ASN A 198 13.26 3.54 -7.58
CA ASN A 198 13.15 4.89 -7.03
C ASN A 198 12.59 5.91 -8.03
N GLY A 199 12.38 5.52 -9.30
CA GLY A 199 11.85 6.42 -10.32
C GLY A 199 10.47 6.95 -9.94
N THR A 200 10.21 8.24 -10.20
CA THR A 200 8.97 8.97 -9.87
C THR A 200 8.67 9.14 -8.37
N LEU A 201 9.56 8.67 -7.49
CA LEU A 201 9.43 8.90 -6.05
C LEU A 201 10.06 10.24 -5.65
N GLY A 202 9.69 10.72 -4.47
CA GLY A 202 10.39 11.82 -3.80
C GLY A 202 11.06 11.33 -2.53
N PHE A 203 12.15 11.98 -2.13
CA PHE A 203 12.84 11.72 -0.87
C PHE A 203 12.95 13.01 -0.05
N MET A 204 12.85 12.87 1.27
CA MET A 204 12.96 13.97 2.23
C MET A 204 14.06 13.67 3.24
N LEU A 205 14.88 14.67 3.54
CA LEU A 205 15.88 14.60 4.59
C LEU A 205 15.21 14.67 5.97
N THR A 206 15.35 13.60 6.76
CA THR A 206 14.74 13.49 8.09
C THR A 206 15.69 13.83 9.23
N THR A 207 17.00 13.94 8.94
CA THR A 207 18.00 14.41 9.91
C THR A 207 17.59 15.76 10.49
N GLY A 208 17.57 15.88 11.81
CA GLY A 208 17.21 17.12 12.50
C GLY A 208 18.31 18.18 12.45
N ASP A 209 17.91 19.45 12.41
CA ASP A 209 18.82 20.59 12.51
C ASP A 209 19.41 20.71 13.94
N PRO A 210 20.65 21.22 14.11
CA PRO A 210 21.54 21.76 13.08
C PRO A 210 22.35 20.69 12.33
N ILE A 211 22.44 20.84 11.01
CA ILE A 211 23.22 19.96 10.14
C ILE A 211 24.56 20.62 9.80
N VAL A 212 25.67 19.87 9.93
CA VAL A 212 27.02 20.29 9.52
C VAL A 212 27.57 19.25 8.53
N LEU A 213 27.83 19.68 7.29
CA LEU A 213 28.31 18.76 6.25
C LEU A 213 29.71 18.24 6.55
N GLY A 214 29.88 16.93 6.34
CA GLY A 214 31.09 16.17 6.66
C GLY A 214 31.19 15.67 8.10
N THR A 215 30.22 15.99 8.96
CA THR A 215 30.17 15.46 10.34
C THR A 215 28.81 14.88 10.69
N THR A 216 27.72 15.56 10.34
CA THR A 216 26.35 15.07 10.59
C THR A 216 25.97 13.99 9.58
N SER A 217 25.46 12.85 10.05
CA SER A 217 24.89 11.82 9.18
C SER A 217 23.57 12.27 8.56
N LEU A 218 23.45 12.18 7.24
CA LEU A 218 22.25 12.54 6.50
C LEU A 218 21.41 11.31 6.17
N SER A 219 20.19 11.29 6.72
CA SER A 219 19.22 10.20 6.54
C SER A 219 18.03 10.68 5.73
N PHE A 220 17.78 10.02 4.60
CA PHE A 220 16.66 10.32 3.73
C PHE A 220 15.56 9.27 3.90
N ALA A 221 14.31 9.72 3.98
CA ALA A 221 13.14 8.87 3.90
C ALA A 221 12.40 9.13 2.59
N GLN A 222 11.68 8.15 2.08
CA GLN A 222 10.75 8.39 0.98
C GLN A 222 9.69 9.41 1.44
N PHE A 223 9.46 10.42 0.60
CA PHE A 223 8.39 11.38 0.78
C PHE A 223 7.09 10.75 0.25
N GLY A 224 6.08 10.67 1.12
CA GLY A 224 4.89 9.84 0.94
C GLY A 224 5.05 8.45 1.57
N GLU A 225 3.95 7.69 1.67
CA GLU A 225 3.98 6.40 2.37
C GLU A 225 4.57 5.29 1.49
N SER A 226 5.67 4.69 1.96
CA SER A 226 6.18 3.44 1.40
C SER A 226 5.47 2.27 2.08
N VAL A 227 4.51 1.65 1.39
CA VAL A 227 3.93 0.40 1.87
C VAL A 227 4.90 -0.74 1.54
N ILE A 228 5.45 -1.39 2.57
CA ILE A 228 6.24 -2.61 2.45
C ILE A 228 5.34 -3.79 2.77
N ALA A 229 5.29 -4.78 1.89
CA ALA A 229 4.49 -5.98 2.11
C ALA A 229 5.13 -6.82 3.23
N GLY A 230 4.36 -7.16 4.27
CA GLY A 230 4.76 -8.13 5.29
C GLY A 230 4.43 -9.56 4.86
N GLN A 231 4.64 -10.53 5.75
CA GLN A 231 4.23 -11.91 5.48
C GLN A 231 2.71 -12.00 5.24
N GLY A 232 2.30 -12.73 4.19
CA GLY A 232 0.90 -12.89 3.83
C GLY A 232 0.31 -11.78 2.94
N ILE A 233 1.10 -10.76 2.59
CA ILE A 233 0.70 -9.67 1.70
C ILE A 233 1.73 -9.55 0.57
N THR A 234 1.27 -9.42 -0.66
CA THR A 234 2.10 -9.10 -1.82
C THR A 234 1.76 -7.70 -2.34
N LYS A 235 2.78 -6.91 -2.67
CA LYS A 235 2.63 -5.61 -3.33
C LYS A 235 3.28 -5.67 -4.71
N THR A 236 2.50 -5.38 -5.75
CA THR A 236 3.00 -5.23 -7.13
C THR A 236 2.63 -3.84 -7.64
N GLY A 237 3.63 -2.97 -7.81
CA GLY A 237 3.39 -1.55 -8.08
C GLY A 237 2.52 -0.92 -7.00
N GLN A 238 1.36 -0.40 -7.38
CA GLN A 238 0.39 0.22 -6.47
C GLN A 238 -0.68 -0.76 -5.95
N THR A 239 -0.71 -2.00 -6.44
CA THR A 239 -1.70 -3.00 -6.05
C THR A 239 -1.24 -3.76 -4.82
N ILE A 240 -2.08 -3.81 -3.79
CA ILE A 240 -1.91 -4.64 -2.60
C ILE A 240 -2.83 -5.87 -2.75
N SER A 241 -2.28 -7.06 -2.52
CA SER A 241 -2.99 -8.33 -2.61
C SER A 241 -2.57 -9.25 -1.47
N VAL A 242 -3.38 -10.27 -1.20
CA VAL A 242 -2.97 -11.36 -0.31
C VAL A 242 -1.89 -12.17 -1.02
N ASP A 243 -0.85 -12.57 -0.29
CA ASP A 243 0.10 -13.56 -0.79
C ASP A 243 -0.56 -14.95 -0.67
N GLU A 244 -1.00 -15.48 -1.80
CA GLU A 244 -1.78 -16.72 -1.85
C GLU A 244 -0.94 -17.95 -1.43
N GLY A 245 0.40 -17.89 -1.52
CA GLY A 245 1.27 -19.03 -1.18
C GLY A 245 0.75 -20.36 -1.77
N ALA A 246 0.94 -21.47 -1.05
CA ALA A 246 0.29 -22.74 -1.39
C ALA A 246 -1.03 -22.97 -0.61
N GLY A 247 -1.20 -22.31 0.54
CA GLY A 247 -2.30 -22.59 1.49
C GLY A 247 -3.49 -21.63 1.42
N LEU A 248 -3.43 -20.57 0.63
CA LEU A 248 -4.52 -19.60 0.48
C LEU A 248 -4.89 -19.45 -1.00
N GLY A 249 -6.10 -18.98 -1.28
CA GLY A 249 -6.56 -18.70 -2.65
C GLY A 249 -7.85 -17.89 -2.64
N PHE A 250 -8.40 -17.62 -3.82
CA PHE A 250 -9.69 -16.91 -3.94
C PHE A 250 -10.75 -17.74 -4.67
N SER A 251 -11.97 -17.73 -4.14
CA SER A 251 -13.17 -18.16 -4.87
C SER A 251 -14.02 -16.93 -5.18
N GLY A 252 -13.84 -16.38 -6.37
CA GLY A 252 -14.36 -15.05 -6.72
C GLY A 252 -13.76 -13.96 -5.83
N ASN A 253 -14.60 -13.30 -5.03
CA ASN A 253 -14.17 -12.22 -4.12
C ASN A 253 -13.94 -12.69 -2.67
N LEU A 254 -14.06 -13.98 -2.38
CA LEU A 254 -13.84 -14.53 -1.04
C LEU A 254 -12.44 -15.15 -0.94
N LEU A 255 -11.66 -14.74 0.07
CA LEU A 255 -10.43 -15.42 0.44
C LEU A 255 -10.76 -16.78 1.06
N VAL A 256 -10.14 -17.83 0.55
CA VAL A 256 -10.31 -19.21 1.01
C VAL A 256 -8.97 -19.81 1.46
N VAL A 257 -9.05 -20.81 2.33
CA VAL A 257 -7.90 -21.64 2.71
C VAL A 257 -7.92 -22.86 1.80
N ASN A 258 -6.83 -23.11 1.10
CA ASN A 258 -6.62 -24.35 0.36
C ASN A 258 -6.12 -25.38 1.37
N VAL A 259 -6.92 -26.40 1.61
CA VAL A 259 -6.56 -27.50 2.52
C VAL A 259 -6.34 -28.74 1.66
N ASP A 260 -5.12 -29.29 1.68
CA ASP A 260 -4.82 -30.58 1.04
C ASP A 260 -5.08 -31.73 2.03
N ASP A 261 -5.54 -32.88 1.55
CA ASP A 261 -5.68 -34.12 2.35
C ASP A 261 -4.33 -34.53 2.97
N ALA A 262 -3.19 -34.14 2.37
CA ALA A 262 -1.86 -34.35 2.94
C ALA A 262 -1.60 -33.55 4.25
N ASP A 263 -2.29 -32.43 4.44
CA ASP A 263 -2.16 -31.59 5.63
C ASP A 263 -3.04 -32.08 6.80
N LEU A 264 -3.95 -33.05 6.55
CA LEU A 264 -4.82 -33.66 7.55
C LEU A 264 -4.11 -34.85 8.23
N ILE A 265 -3.23 -34.51 9.18
CA ILE A 265 -2.22 -35.42 9.78
C ILE A 265 -2.80 -36.63 10.54
N ASP A 266 -4.08 -36.65 10.91
CA ASP A 266 -4.62 -37.67 11.85
C ASP A 266 -5.62 -38.68 11.26
N GLY A 267 -6.00 -38.55 9.98
CA GLY A 267 -7.01 -39.42 9.35
C GLY A 267 -8.40 -39.39 10.04
N THR A 268 -8.62 -38.49 11.00
CA THR A 268 -9.92 -38.26 11.65
C THR A 268 -10.75 -37.22 10.90
N THR A 269 -10.15 -36.55 9.92
CA THR A 269 -10.80 -35.60 9.04
C THR A 269 -10.40 -35.90 7.58
N LYS A 270 -11.24 -35.54 6.62
CA LYS A 270 -10.93 -35.55 5.18
C LYS A 270 -11.64 -34.39 4.48
N ILE A 271 -11.09 -33.88 3.38
CA ILE A 271 -11.83 -32.99 2.48
C ILE A 271 -12.78 -33.80 1.59
N VAL A 272 -14.08 -33.53 1.70
CA VAL A 272 -15.12 -34.11 0.84
C VAL A 272 -15.87 -32.98 0.17
N SER A 273 -15.65 -32.79 -1.14
CA SER A 273 -16.30 -31.75 -1.95
C SER A 273 -16.30 -30.37 -1.27
N ASP A 274 -15.09 -29.85 -0.99
CA ASP A 274 -14.83 -28.53 -0.39
C ASP A 274 -15.27 -28.36 1.07
N LYS A 275 -15.56 -29.45 1.78
CA LYS A 275 -15.87 -29.44 3.21
C LYS A 275 -14.93 -30.35 3.99
N VAL A 276 -14.46 -29.86 5.13
CA VAL A 276 -13.78 -30.68 6.13
C VAL A 276 -14.82 -31.56 6.80
N SER A 277 -14.78 -32.86 6.53
CA SER A 277 -15.64 -33.85 7.17
C SER A 277 -14.87 -34.57 8.26
N GLY A 278 -15.41 -34.59 9.48
CA GLY A 278 -14.82 -35.29 10.62
C GLY A 278 -15.45 -36.68 10.83
N ARG A 279 -14.65 -37.59 11.37
CA ARG A 279 -15.03 -38.96 11.70
C ARG A 279 -16.16 -38.98 12.73
N ARG A 280 -17.27 -39.65 12.42
CA ARG A 280 -18.43 -39.79 13.31
C ARG A 280 -18.81 -41.25 13.48
N SER A 281 -19.20 -41.62 14.69
CA SER A 281 -19.70 -42.96 15.00
C SER A 281 -21.17 -43.11 14.62
N PHE A 282 -21.48 -44.21 13.96
CA PHE A 282 -22.82 -44.65 13.58
C PHE A 282 -23.12 -46.00 14.24
N ARG A 283 -24.41 -46.25 14.48
CA ARG A 283 -24.93 -47.55 14.91
C ARG A 283 -26.10 -47.88 14.00
N GLU A 284 -25.97 -48.96 13.25
CA GLU A 284 -27.00 -49.49 12.38
C GLU A 284 -27.54 -50.79 12.99
N VAL A 285 -28.85 -50.98 12.86
CA VAL A 285 -29.55 -52.17 13.35
C VAL A 285 -30.17 -52.87 12.16
N PHE A 286 -29.77 -54.11 11.92
CA PHE A 286 -30.28 -54.93 10.84
C PHE A 286 -31.14 -56.05 11.41
N THR A 287 -32.39 -56.14 10.98
CA THR A 287 -33.19 -57.36 11.15
C THR A 287 -33.03 -58.17 9.88
N LEU A 288 -32.36 -59.32 9.97
CA LEU A 288 -31.96 -60.09 8.80
C LEU A 288 -33.18 -60.68 8.09
N THR A 289 -33.27 -60.44 6.79
CA THR A 289 -34.29 -61.05 5.93
C THR A 289 -33.75 -62.35 5.33
N GLY A 290 -34.64 -63.18 4.76
CA GLY A 290 -34.21 -64.38 4.03
C GLY A 290 -33.25 -64.07 2.86
N THR A 291 -33.36 -62.88 2.27
CA THR A 291 -32.45 -62.40 1.23
C THR A 291 -31.05 -62.13 1.77
N ASP A 292 -30.94 -61.51 2.95
CA ASP A 292 -29.65 -61.21 3.57
C ASP A 292 -28.90 -62.47 3.96
N ILE A 293 -29.61 -63.48 4.47
CA ILE A 293 -29.05 -64.80 4.77
C ILE A 293 -28.59 -65.52 3.50
N THR A 294 -29.38 -65.45 2.42
CA THR A 294 -29.02 -66.07 1.14
C THR A 294 -27.80 -65.40 0.52
N ASN A 295 -27.73 -64.07 0.61
CA ASN A 295 -26.59 -63.29 0.12
C ASN A 295 -25.34 -63.45 1.00
N GLY A 296 -25.54 -63.74 2.29
CA GLY A 296 -24.47 -63.88 3.27
C GLY A 296 -23.83 -62.55 3.68
N TYR A 297 -24.52 -61.42 3.48
CA TYR A 297 -23.98 -60.10 3.83
C TYR A 297 -25.07 -59.08 4.11
N VAL A 298 -24.67 -57.98 4.77
CA VAL A 298 -25.42 -56.72 4.84
C VAL A 298 -24.54 -55.56 4.37
N ASP A 299 -25.16 -54.60 3.67
CA ASP A 299 -24.50 -53.37 3.26
C ASP A 299 -24.83 -52.25 4.25
N LEU A 300 -23.81 -51.56 4.74
CA LEU A 300 -23.97 -50.40 5.61
C LEU A 300 -24.49 -49.20 4.83
N ALA A 301 -25.08 -48.23 5.54
CA ALA A 301 -25.56 -47.01 4.93
C ALA A 301 -24.42 -46.11 4.40
N LYS A 302 -23.19 -46.28 4.90
CA LYS A 302 -21.99 -45.45 4.63
C LYS A 302 -20.72 -46.30 4.46
N VAL A 303 -19.66 -45.68 3.96
CA VAL A 303 -18.31 -46.27 3.95
C VAL A 303 -17.70 -46.14 5.34
N ALA A 304 -17.55 -47.27 6.02
CA ALA A 304 -16.86 -47.34 7.29
C ALA A 304 -15.37 -47.02 7.12
N SER A 305 -14.80 -46.42 8.15
CA SER A 305 -13.36 -46.22 8.31
C SER A 305 -12.72 -47.58 8.56
N ARG A 306 -11.47 -47.75 8.13
CA ARG A 306 -10.70 -48.98 8.39
C ARG A 306 -10.67 -49.29 9.88
N ASP A 307 -10.83 -50.57 10.21
CA ASP A 307 -10.75 -51.12 11.56
C ASP A 307 -11.74 -50.49 12.58
N SER A 308 -12.83 -49.89 12.08
CA SER A 308 -13.85 -49.23 12.93
C SER A 308 -15.10 -50.06 13.16
N ILE A 309 -15.27 -51.18 12.44
CA ILE A 309 -16.51 -51.97 12.48
C ILE A 309 -16.54 -52.87 13.71
N VAL A 310 -17.65 -52.81 14.42
CA VAL A 310 -17.98 -53.73 15.52
C VAL A 310 -19.34 -54.35 15.21
N LEU A 311 -19.36 -55.65 14.95
CA LEU A 311 -20.58 -56.42 14.73
C LEU A 311 -20.95 -57.21 15.99
N GLN A 312 -22.22 -57.14 16.37
CA GLN A 312 -22.77 -57.86 17.51
C GLN A 312 -24.19 -58.37 17.21
N PRO A 313 -24.41 -59.70 17.14
CA PRO A 313 -25.74 -60.27 17.15
C PRO A 313 -26.46 -59.99 18.47
N ASP A 314 -27.77 -59.80 18.43
CA ASP A 314 -28.57 -59.53 19.62
C ASP A 314 -28.48 -60.67 20.64
N GLY A 315 -28.23 -60.34 21.90
CA GLY A 315 -27.95 -61.31 22.97
C GLY A 315 -26.60 -62.05 22.88
N GLY A 316 -25.79 -61.80 21.85
CA GLY A 316 -24.47 -62.41 21.63
C GLY A 316 -23.28 -61.51 21.97
N PRO A 317 -22.05 -62.06 22.04
CA PRO A 317 -20.84 -61.26 22.20
C PRO A 317 -20.51 -60.51 20.90
N LYS A 318 -19.59 -59.53 21.01
CA LYS A 318 -18.97 -58.90 19.84
C LYS A 318 -18.19 -59.95 19.05
N GLN A 319 -18.30 -59.89 17.74
CA GLN A 319 -17.73 -60.85 16.82
C GLN A 319 -16.40 -60.33 16.29
N ASN A 320 -15.51 -61.24 15.85
CA ASN A 320 -14.19 -60.87 15.38
C ASN A 320 -14.16 -60.72 13.85
N GLU A 321 -13.64 -59.59 13.37
CA GLU A 321 -13.35 -59.40 11.96
C GLU A 321 -12.27 -60.42 11.52
N ALA A 322 -12.39 -60.90 10.28
CA ALA A 322 -11.62 -62.00 9.66
C ALA A 322 -11.93 -63.43 10.15
N LEU A 323 -12.56 -63.62 11.31
CA LEU A 323 -12.98 -64.95 11.78
C LEU A 323 -14.49 -65.16 11.57
N ASP A 324 -15.30 -64.26 12.11
CA ASP A 324 -16.76 -64.38 12.17
C ASP A 324 -17.45 -63.54 11.09
N PHE A 325 -16.75 -62.54 10.56
CA PHE A 325 -17.20 -61.75 9.41
C PHE A 325 -16.01 -61.14 8.68
N THR A 326 -16.21 -60.75 7.42
CA THR A 326 -15.23 -60.00 6.64
C THR A 326 -15.82 -58.70 6.14
N VAL A 327 -15.02 -57.64 6.09
CA VAL A 327 -15.44 -56.32 5.64
C VAL A 327 -14.85 -56.01 4.27
N SER A 328 -15.71 -55.57 3.35
CA SER A 328 -15.27 -54.93 2.11
C SER A 328 -15.69 -53.46 2.14
N TYR A 329 -14.74 -52.58 2.43
CA TYR A 329 -14.98 -51.14 2.65
C TYR A 329 -15.59 -50.41 1.43
N LEU A 330 -15.35 -50.92 0.21
CA LEU A 330 -15.91 -50.37 -1.04
C LEU A 330 -16.67 -51.43 -1.86
N GLY A 331 -17.06 -52.54 -1.25
CA GLY A 331 -17.64 -53.69 -1.98
C GLY A 331 -19.16 -53.78 -1.95
N GLY A 332 -19.84 -52.92 -1.20
CA GLY A 332 -21.29 -52.89 -1.06
C GLY A 332 -22.00 -52.10 -2.16
N ALA A 333 -23.33 -52.13 -2.14
CA ALA A 333 -24.16 -51.37 -3.07
C ALA A 333 -23.81 -49.87 -3.06
N GLY A 334 -23.51 -49.30 -4.23
CA GLY A 334 -23.11 -47.90 -4.37
C GLY A 334 -21.72 -47.57 -3.78
N GLY A 335 -20.85 -48.58 -3.59
CA GLY A 335 -19.50 -48.39 -3.05
C GLY A 335 -19.44 -48.28 -1.52
N LYS A 336 -20.53 -48.63 -0.82
CA LYS A 336 -20.62 -48.63 0.65
C LYS A 336 -19.87 -49.81 1.26
N SER A 337 -19.66 -49.78 2.59
CA SER A 337 -19.07 -50.92 3.29
C SER A 337 -20.02 -52.10 3.33
N ARG A 338 -19.53 -53.27 2.94
CA ARG A 338 -20.23 -54.56 3.04
C ARG A 338 -19.66 -55.37 4.19
N VAL A 339 -20.54 -55.91 5.04
CA VAL A 339 -20.18 -56.86 6.08
C VAL A 339 -20.69 -58.23 5.66
N THR A 340 -19.77 -59.15 5.35
CA THR A 340 -20.06 -60.51 4.90
C THR A 340 -19.91 -61.47 6.06
N PHE A 341 -20.93 -62.29 6.28
CA PHE A 341 -20.95 -63.30 7.35
C PHE A 341 -20.00 -64.43 6.99
N ALA A 342 -19.11 -64.80 7.93
CA ALA A 342 -18.09 -65.81 7.72
C ALA A 342 -17.97 -66.69 8.98
N GLY A 343 -17.15 -67.74 8.90
CA GLY A 343 -16.85 -68.62 10.03
C GLY A 343 -18.11 -69.08 10.76
N ASP A 344 -18.18 -68.76 12.05
CA ASP A 344 -19.24 -69.23 12.93
C ASP A 344 -20.62 -68.62 12.64
N LEU A 345 -20.66 -67.42 12.04
CA LEU A 345 -21.89 -66.72 11.64
C LEU A 345 -22.32 -67.04 10.20
N GLY A 346 -21.42 -67.59 9.39
CA GLY A 346 -21.65 -67.97 8.01
C GLY A 346 -22.57 -69.19 7.88
N SER A 347 -23.04 -69.46 6.66
CA SER A 347 -23.90 -70.61 6.38
C SER A 347 -23.20 -71.92 6.76
N GLY A 348 -23.82 -72.69 7.67
CA GLY A 348 -23.26 -73.95 8.19
C GLY A 348 -22.29 -73.79 9.38
N GLY A 349 -22.07 -72.57 9.87
CA GLY A 349 -21.33 -72.31 11.10
C GLY A 349 -22.10 -72.71 12.38
N PRO A 350 -21.43 -72.90 13.52
CA PRO A 350 -22.06 -73.30 14.79
C PRO A 350 -23.09 -72.29 15.31
N SER A 351 -22.97 -71.02 14.92
CA SER A 351 -23.89 -69.93 15.26
C SER A 351 -24.39 -69.23 14.00
N ALA A 352 -24.67 -70.01 12.95
CA ALA A 352 -25.09 -69.48 11.65
C ALA A 352 -26.32 -68.57 11.79
N LEU A 353 -26.22 -67.38 11.21
CA LEU A 353 -27.30 -66.39 11.26
C LEU A 353 -28.51 -66.87 10.45
N VAL A 354 -29.70 -66.57 10.96
CA VAL A 354 -30.98 -66.91 10.33
C VAL A 354 -31.88 -65.68 10.15
N ALA A 355 -32.90 -65.82 9.29
CA ALA A 355 -33.84 -64.74 9.05
C ALA A 355 -34.63 -64.43 10.34
N GLY A 356 -34.70 -63.15 10.70
CA GLY A 356 -35.27 -62.65 11.94
C GLY A 356 -34.24 -62.27 13.00
N ASP A 357 -32.98 -62.73 12.88
CA ASP A 357 -31.91 -62.32 13.78
C ASP A 357 -31.64 -60.81 13.67
N ILE A 358 -31.25 -60.20 14.79
CA ILE A 358 -30.94 -58.77 14.86
C ILE A 358 -29.44 -58.61 15.01
N LEU A 359 -28.83 -57.77 14.16
CA LEU A 359 -27.43 -57.39 14.22
C LEU A 359 -27.29 -55.91 14.55
N TYR A 360 -26.48 -55.60 15.54
CA TYR A 360 -25.98 -54.25 15.79
C TYR A 360 -24.61 -54.10 15.13
N VAL A 361 -24.50 -53.16 14.19
CA VAL A 361 -23.22 -52.82 13.57
C VAL A 361 -22.86 -51.38 13.94
N GLN A 362 -21.81 -51.22 14.73
CA GLN A 362 -21.21 -49.91 14.98
C GLN A 362 -20.05 -49.69 14.01
N HIS A 363 -19.92 -48.48 13.49
CA HIS A 363 -18.78 -48.11 12.64
C HIS A 363 -18.55 -46.62 12.69
N ASP A 364 -17.34 -46.18 12.34
CA ASP A 364 -17.03 -44.77 12.17
C ASP A 364 -16.98 -44.43 10.68
N SER A 365 -17.55 -43.32 10.23
CA SER A 365 -17.50 -42.88 8.83
C SER A 365 -17.01 -41.44 8.71
N LEU A 366 -16.25 -41.16 7.65
CA LEU A 366 -15.81 -39.82 7.24
C LEU A 366 -16.79 -39.15 6.26
N ASP A 367 -17.65 -39.93 5.60
CA ASP A 367 -18.64 -39.41 4.65
C ASP A 367 -19.90 -38.91 5.41
N TYR A 368 -20.12 -37.59 5.40
CA TYR A 368 -21.28 -36.96 6.04
C TYR A 368 -22.51 -36.96 5.14
#